data_AF-A0A843IV35-F1
#
_entry.id   AF-A0A843IV35-F1
#
_cell.length_a   1.000
_cell.length_b   1.000
_cell.length_c   1.000
_cell.angle_alpha   90.00
_cell.angle_beta   90.00
_cell.angle_gamma   90.00
#
_symmetry.space_group_name_H-M   'P 1'
#
loop_
_entity.id
_entity.type
_entity.pdbx_description
1 polymer ?
#
loop_
_entity_poly.entity_id
_entity_poly.type
_entity_poly.pdbx_seq_one_letter_code
_entity_poly.pdbx_strand_id
1 'polypeptide(L)' 'DELKKIRAKTGISILGEGGEYESMTIDSPLFRLPLAIGSSRREWSRSGGTLRVEAASLVPRAGPSDGTS' A
#
# COMPACT_ATOMS: atom_id res chain seq x y z
N ASP A 1 -1.81 9.37 -11.46
CA ASP A 1 -1.87 9.33 -12.94
C ASP A 1 -1.54 7.98 -13.56
N GLU A 2 -0.64 7.18 -12.99
CA GLU A 2 -0.29 5.87 -13.56
C GLU A 2 -1.45 4.88 -13.61
N LEU A 3 -2.23 4.74 -12.53
CA LEU A 3 -3.43 3.88 -12.55
C LEU A 3 -4.46 4.29 -13.62
N LYS A 4 -4.64 5.59 -13.85
CA LYS A 4 -5.51 6.11 -14.92
C LYS A 4 -5.00 5.69 -16.31
N LYS A 5 -3.67 5.73 -16.52
CA LYS A 5 -3.03 5.29 -17.77
C LYS A 5 -3.16 3.78 -17.98
N ILE A 6 -3.02 2.98 -16.92
CA ILE A 6 -3.18 1.52 -17.00
C ILE A 6 -4.64 1.17 -17.31
N ARG A 7 -5.61 1.76 -16.59
CA ARG A 7 -7.05 1.61 -16.90
C ARG A 7 -7.35 1.89 -18.37
N ALA A 8 -6.81 2.98 -18.93
CA ALA A 8 -7.03 3.31 -20.33
C ALA A 8 -6.50 2.24 -21.31
N LYS A 9 -5.50 1.45 -20.91
CA LYS A 9 -4.90 0.39 -21.75
C LYS A 9 -5.50 -0.98 -21.51
N THR A 10 -5.87 -1.32 -20.28
CA THR A 10 -6.25 -2.68 -19.88
C THR A 10 -7.69 -2.83 -19.44
N GLY A 11 -8.38 -1.72 -19.17
CA GLY A 11 -9.74 -1.72 -18.61
C GLY A 11 -9.82 -1.93 -17.10
N ILE A 12 -8.69 -2.09 -16.40
CA ILE A 12 -8.65 -2.33 -14.94
C ILE A 12 -9.34 -1.19 -14.17
N SER A 13 -10.06 -1.51 -13.11
CA SER A 13 -10.64 -0.54 -12.19
C SER A 13 -9.55 0.21 -11.41
N ILE A 14 -9.76 1.50 -11.20
CA ILE A 14 -8.89 2.33 -10.33
C ILE A 14 -9.20 2.06 -8.85
N LEU A 15 -10.32 1.41 -8.55
CA LEU A 15 -10.71 1.05 -7.19
C LEU A 15 -10.34 -0.40 -6.85
N GLY A 16 -9.89 -1.20 -7.81
CA GLY A 16 -9.55 -2.62 -7.62
C GLY A 16 -10.78 -3.53 -7.47
N GLU A 17 -11.93 -3.12 -7.99
CA GLU A 17 -13.16 -3.90 -7.93
C GLU A 17 -12.97 -5.30 -8.56
N GLY A 18 -13.69 -6.31 -8.04
CA GLY A 18 -13.59 -7.68 -8.57
C GLY A 18 -12.29 -8.41 -8.20
N GLY A 19 -11.50 -7.89 -7.26
CA GLY A 19 -10.27 -8.54 -6.79
C GLY A 19 -9.07 -8.33 -7.72
N GLU A 20 -9.07 -7.25 -8.52
CA GLU A 20 -8.00 -6.93 -9.46
C GLU A 20 -6.67 -6.63 -8.76
N TYR A 21 -6.73 -6.04 -7.57
CA TYR A 21 -5.61 -5.93 -6.65
C TYR A 21 -6.11 -5.71 -5.23
N GLU A 22 -5.28 -6.09 -4.27
CA GLU A 22 -5.51 -5.89 -2.85
C GLU A 22 -4.64 -4.76 -2.31
N SER A 23 -5.05 -4.14 -1.21
CA SER A 23 -4.27 -3.10 -0.54
C SER A 23 -4.22 -3.31 0.97
N MET A 24 -3.17 -2.79 1.61
CA MET A 24 -3.00 -2.81 3.05
C MET A 24 -2.81 -1.38 3.56
N THR A 25 -3.69 -0.94 4.46
CA THR A 25 -3.59 0.41 5.06
C THR A 25 -2.58 0.38 6.21
N ILE A 26 -1.46 1.09 6.04
CA ILE A 26 -0.39 1.16 7.04
C ILE A 26 -0.56 2.30 8.05
N ASP A 27 -1.34 3.33 7.72
CA ASP A 27 -1.68 4.42 8.62
C ASP A 27 -3.07 4.98 8.27
N SER A 28 -3.77 5.46 9.30
CA SER A 28 -5.10 6.08 9.19
C SER A 28 -5.27 7.06 10.35
N PRO A 29 -6.05 8.15 10.19
CA PRO A 29 -6.42 9.02 11.31
C PRO A 29 -7.08 8.28 12.49
N LEU A 30 -7.68 7.12 12.23
CA LEU A 30 -8.31 6.29 13.25
C LEU A 30 -7.32 5.38 14.00
N PHE A 31 -6.07 5.25 13.52
CA PHE A 31 -5.07 4.39 14.14
C PHE A 31 -4.30 5.16 15.22
N ARG A 32 -4.18 4.54 16.42
CA ARG A 32 -3.38 5.11 17.51
C ARG A 32 -1.90 5.21 17.13
N LEU A 33 -1.37 4.21 16.43
CA LEU A 33 -0.01 4.16 15.92
C LEU A 33 -0.02 3.59 14.50
N PRO A 34 0.79 4.14 13.56
CA PRO A 34 0.99 3.54 12.25
C PRO A 34 1.76 2.21 12.32
N LEU A 35 1.65 1.42 11.26
CA LEU A 35 2.43 0.22 10.99
C LEU A 35 3.64 0.55 10.11
N ALA A 36 4.82 0.08 10.51
CA ALA A 36 6.00 0.01 9.64
C ALA A 36 6.20 -1.43 9.15
N ILE A 37 6.37 -1.61 7.84
CA ILE A 37 6.76 -2.90 7.25
C ILE A 37 8.28 -3.03 7.42
N GLY A 38 8.72 -4.00 8.22
CA GLY A 38 10.14 -4.27 8.46
C GLY A 38 10.76 -5.13 7.35
N SER A 39 10.04 -6.18 6.92
CA SER A 39 10.44 -7.00 5.77
C SER A 39 9.23 -7.46 4.98
N SER A 40 9.43 -7.58 3.67
CA SER A 40 8.46 -8.16 2.76
C SER A 40 9.15 -8.79 1.57
N ARG A 41 8.46 -9.71 0.90
CA ARG A 41 8.89 -10.29 -0.36
C ARG A 41 7.78 -10.27 -1.39
N ARG A 42 8.16 -10.23 -2.66
CA ARG A 42 7.23 -10.34 -3.78
C ARG A 42 7.15 -11.80 -4.20
N GLU A 43 5.95 -12.34 -4.24
CA GLU A 43 5.66 -13.66 -4.78
C GLU A 43 4.92 -13.45 -6.09
N TRP A 44 5.50 -13.89 -7.21
CA TRP A 44 4.88 -13.78 -8.54
C TRP A 44 4.50 -15.15 -9.06
N SER A 45 3.32 -15.24 -9.65
CA SER A 45 2.82 -16.39 -10.37
C SER A 45 2.46 -15.99 -11.80
N ARG A 46 1.98 -16.95 -12.59
CA ARG A 46 1.58 -16.70 -13.97
C ARG A 46 0.37 -15.77 -14.10
N SER A 47 -0.47 -15.70 -13.08
CA SER A 47 -1.75 -14.97 -13.09
C SER A 47 -1.79 -13.74 -12.18
N GLY A 48 -0.72 -13.45 -11.44
CA GLY A 48 -0.69 -12.31 -10.53
C GLY A 48 0.48 -12.36 -9.55
N GLY A 49 0.52 -11.39 -8.65
CA GLY A 49 1.54 -11.33 -7.61
C GLY A 49 1.01 -10.83 -6.29
N THR A 50 1.72 -11.19 -5.24
CA THR A 50 1.43 -10.84 -3.86
C THR A 50 2.64 -10.19 -3.24
N LEU A 51 2.45 -9.08 -2.52
CA LEU A 51 3.44 -8.55 -1.60
C LEU A 51 3.22 -9.18 -0.23
N ARG A 52 4.06 -10.16 0.13
CA ARG A 52 3.97 -10.84 1.42
C ARG A 52 4.76 -10.08 2.46
N VAL A 53 4.07 -9.49 3.43
CA VAL A 53 4.69 -8.87 4.61
C VAL A 53 5.14 -9.97 5.57
N GLU A 54 6.43 -10.00 5.89
CA GLU A 54 7.03 -11.02 6.76
C GLU A 54 7.27 -10.50 8.18
N ALA A 55 7.51 -9.19 8.32
CA ALA A 55 7.61 -8.51 9.61
C ALA A 55 7.00 -7.11 9.56
N ALA A 56 6.27 -6.74 10.60
CA ALA A 56 5.74 -5.39 10.80
C ALA A 56 5.72 -5.03 12.29
N SER A 57 5.79 -3.73 12.60
CA SER A 57 5.73 -3.21 13.95
C SER A 57 4.91 -1.92 14.03
N LEU A 58 4.38 -1.61 15.22
CA LEU A 58 3.79 -0.30 15.49
C LEU A 58 4.90 0.71 15.75
N VAL A 59 4.82 1.88 15.13
CA VAL A 59 5.83 2.94 15.30
C VAL A 59 5.21 4.23 15.83
N PRO A 60 5.97 5.06 16.58
CA PRO A 60 5.51 6.38 16.98
C PRO A 60 5.09 7.21 15.77
N ARG A 61 3.96 7.91 15.87
CA ARG A 61 3.53 8.84 14.83
C ARG A 61 4.51 10.01 14.78
N ALA A 62 5.06 10.27 13.59
CA ALA A 62 5.88 11.47 13.40
C ALA A 62 5.04 12.70 13.74
N GLY A 63 5.58 13.58 14.59
CA GLY A 63 4.98 14.88 14.82
C GLY A 63 4.94 15.70 13.53
N PRO A 64 4.13 16.76 13.45
CA PRO A 64 4.21 17.69 12.33
C PRO A 64 5.65 18.19 12.21
N SER A 65 6.25 18.09 11.02
CA SER A 65 7.51 18.77 10.73
C SER A 65 7.25 20.26 10.79
N ASP A 66 7.73 20.89 11.84
CA ASP A 66 7.84 22.33 12.03
C ASP A 66 8.70 22.88 10.88
N GLY A 67 8.03 23.30 9.80
CA GLY A 67 8.59 23.70 8.52
C GLY A 67 9.44 24.97 8.54
N THR A 68 10.42 25.02 9.43
CA THR A 68 11.47 26.05 9.42
C THR A 68 12.65 25.48 8.64
N SER A 69 12.70 25.79 7.35
CA SER A 69 13.91 25.79 6.53
C SER A 69 14.05 27.16 5.90
#